data_AF-A0A383R722-F1
#
_entry.id   AF-A0A383R722-F1
#
_cell.length_a   1.000
_cell.length_b   1.000
_cell.length_c   1.000
_cell.angle_alpha   90.00
_cell.angle_beta   90.00
_cell.angle_gamma   90.00
#
_symmetry.space_group_name_H-M   'P 1'
#
loop_
_entity.id
_entity.type
_entity.pdbx_description
1 polymer ?
#
loop_
_entity_poly.entity_id
_entity_poly.type
_entity_poly.pdbx_seq_one_letter_code
_entity_poly.pdbx_strand_id
1 'polypeptide(L)'
;MKLFAKEVKKIVVNNYEFLCVIDQRPEKDFISFKIYPSETKRSYFLILFTWKINWATNLCQPRVCVKLIQHAISSGWNYNIKHAVFKLQNGDDLIGQLGLEQLN
;
A
#
# COMPACT_ATOMS: atom_id res chain seq x y z
N MET A 1 4.35 -8.63 20.75
CA MET A 1 2.95 -8.21 20.44
C MET A 1 3.02 -7.20 19.30
N LYS A 2 2.43 -7.47 18.12
CA LYS A 2 2.45 -6.52 17.01
C LYS A 2 1.48 -5.39 17.38
N LEU A 3 1.98 -4.16 17.56
CA LEU A 3 1.14 -3.00 17.83
C LEU A 3 0.39 -2.68 16.54
N PHE A 4 -0.90 -3.02 16.54
CA PHE A 4 -1.83 -2.74 15.45
C PHE A 4 -2.13 -1.25 15.41
N ALA A 5 -1.33 -0.52 14.63
CA ALA A 5 -1.36 0.91 14.57
C ALA A 5 -1.41 1.41 13.13
N LYS A 6 -1.65 2.71 13.00
CA LYS A 6 -1.47 3.41 11.74
C LYS A 6 0.00 3.76 11.57
N GLU A 7 0.62 3.29 10.50
CA GLU A 7 2.00 3.58 10.14
C GLU A 7 2.07 4.43 8.87
N VAL A 8 3.12 5.24 8.78
CA VAL A 8 3.45 6.00 7.57
C VAL A 8 4.89 5.70 7.20
N LYS A 9 5.12 5.24 5.96
CA LYS A 9 6.45 5.01 5.39
C LYS A 9 6.69 5.95 4.23
N LYS A 10 7.89 6.54 4.18
CA LYS A 10 8.38 7.25 3.00
C LYS A 10 9.19 6.28 2.14
N ILE A 11 8.85 6.18 0.87
CA ILE A 11 9.48 5.24 -0.06
C ILE A 11 9.78 5.98 -1.36
N VAL A 12 11.00 5.81 -1.88
CA VAL A 12 11.40 6.37 -3.17
C VAL A 12 11.33 5.27 -4.22
N VAL A 13 10.59 5.51 -5.30
CA VAL A 13 10.51 4.61 -6.48
C VAL A 13 10.68 5.47 -7.72
N ASN A 14 11.59 5.09 -8.63
CA ASN A 14 11.88 5.83 -9.86
C ASN A 14 12.19 7.32 -9.61
N ASN A 15 13.03 7.61 -8.60
CA ASN A 15 13.38 8.96 -8.15
C ASN A 15 12.20 9.84 -7.70
N TYR A 16 11.02 9.25 -7.46
CA TYR A 16 9.85 9.94 -6.94
C TYR A 16 9.54 9.48 -5.51
N GLU A 17 9.25 10.43 -4.60
CA GLU A 17 8.92 10.13 -3.21
C GLU A 17 7.42 9.86 -3.04
N PHE A 18 7.10 8.75 -2.38
CA PHE A 18 5.75 8.34 -2.03
C PHE A 18 5.59 8.19 -0.51
N LEU A 19 4.41 8.54 -0.02
CA LEU A 19 3.95 8.24 1.33
C LEU A 19 3.02 7.03 1.30
N CYS A 20 3.44 5.93 1.91
CA CYS A 20 2.61 4.77 2.17
C CYS A 20 1.99 4.92 3.55
N VAL A 21 0.66 5.03 3.63
CA VAL A 21 -0.11 5.05 4.88
C VAL A 21 -0.78 3.70 5.05
N ILE A 22 -0.36 2.96 6.08
CA ILE A 22 -0.86 1.63 6.39
C ILE A 22 -1.70 1.73 7.66
N ASP A 23 -3.00 1.50 7.56
CA ASP A 23 -3.92 1.51 8.69
C ASP A 23 -4.31 0.07 9.04
N GLN A 24 -3.69 -0.47 10.09
CA GLN A 24 -3.93 -1.81 10.61
C GLN A 24 -4.60 -1.75 11.98
N ARG A 25 -5.51 -0.81 12.22
CA ARG A 25 -6.19 -0.71 13.52
C ARG A 25 -7.35 -1.71 13.63
N PRO A 26 -7.45 -2.47 14.73
CA PRO A 26 -8.35 -3.64 14.83
C PRO A 26 -9.84 -3.28 14.76
N GLU A 27 -10.23 -2.02 15.02
CA GLU A 27 -11.60 -1.55 14.85
C GLU A 27 -12.05 -1.37 13.38
N LYS A 28 -11.17 -1.66 12.41
CA LYS A 28 -11.47 -1.56 10.98
C LYS A 28 -11.80 -2.92 10.40
N ASP A 29 -12.78 -2.98 9.49
CA ASP A 29 -13.13 -4.22 8.78
C ASP A 29 -12.01 -4.71 7.85
N PHE A 30 -11.18 -3.78 7.36
CA PHE A 30 -10.08 -4.05 6.42
C PHE A 30 -8.82 -3.31 6.84
N ILE A 31 -7.68 -3.90 6.50
CA ILE A 31 -6.40 -3.20 6.49
C ILE A 31 -6.36 -2.31 5.26
N SER A 32 -6.06 -1.03 5.44
CA SER A 32 -5.95 -0.09 4.32
C SER A 32 -4.50 0.28 4.04
N PHE A 33 -4.08 0.15 2.78
CA PHE A 33 -2.79 0.59 2.29
C PHE A 33 -3.01 1.71 1.28
N LYS A 34 -2.61 2.93 1.62
CA LYS A 34 -2.76 4.10 0.74
C LYS A 34 -1.40 4.61 0.30
N ILE A 35 -1.25 4.80 -1.00
CA ILE A 35 -0.06 5.39 -1.61
C ILE A 35 -0.40 6.80 -2.03
N TYR A 36 0.37 7.77 -1.57
CA TYR A 36 0.29 9.17 -1.99
C TYR A 36 1.60 9.60 -2.62
N PRO A 37 1.59 10.34 -3.74
CA PRO A 37 2.76 11.10 -4.16
C PRO A 37 3.05 12.20 -3.11
N SER A 38 4.28 12.28 -2.62
CA SER A 38 4.65 13.17 -1.51
C SER A 38 4.41 14.66 -1.81
N GLU A 39 4.62 15.07 -3.06
CA GLU A 39 4.52 16.47 -3.47
C GLU A 39 3.09 16.97 -3.48
N THR A 40 2.16 16.19 -4.05
CA THR A 40 0.79 16.68 -4.25
C THR A 40 -0.13 16.26 -3.11
N LYS A 41 0.05 15.05 -2.54
CA LYS A 41 -0.85 14.42 -1.55
C LYS A 41 -2.35 14.48 -1.89
N ARG A 42 -2.68 14.76 -3.16
CA ARG A 42 -4.05 14.99 -3.67
C ARG A 42 -4.49 13.90 -4.63
N SER A 43 -3.60 13.00 -5.01
CA SER A 43 -3.87 11.74 -5.69
C SER A 43 -3.57 10.60 -4.72
N TYR A 44 -4.29 9.49 -4.81
CA TYR A 44 -3.91 8.29 -4.06
C TYR A 44 -4.36 7.00 -4.73
N PHE A 45 -3.59 5.96 -4.46
CA PHE A 45 -3.97 4.58 -4.74
C PHE A 45 -4.30 3.88 -3.41
N LEU A 46 -5.50 3.37 -3.26
CA LEU A 46 -5.95 2.64 -2.08
C LEU A 46 -6.09 1.15 -2.40
N ILE A 47 -5.47 0.32 -1.58
CA ILE A 47 -5.66 -1.13 -1.56
C ILE A 47 -6.30 -1.49 -0.22
N LEU A 48 -7.37 -2.27 -0.28
CA LEU A 48 -7.98 -2.87 0.90
C LEU A 48 -7.63 -4.35 0.94
N PHE A 49 -7.22 -4.80 2.11
CA PHE A 49 -6.90 -6.20 2.36
C PHE A 49 -7.72 -6.72 3.54
N THR A 50 -8.05 -8.01 3.53
CA THR A 50 -8.68 -8.65 4.69
C THR A 50 -7.66 -8.86 5.80
N TRP A 51 -8.12 -9.06 7.03
CA TRP A 51 -7.21 -9.31 8.15
C TRP A 51 -6.38 -10.60 8.03
N LYS A 52 -6.80 -11.54 7.17
CA LYS A 52 -6.11 -12.82 6.96
C LYS A 52 -4.67 -12.60 6.46
N ILE A 53 -4.45 -11.58 5.65
CA ILE A 53 -3.13 -11.30 5.05
C ILE A 53 -2.08 -10.83 6.08
N ASN A 54 -2.48 -10.31 7.24
CA ASN A 54 -1.51 -9.84 8.23
C ASN A 54 -0.68 -10.98 8.85
N TRP A 55 -1.16 -12.22 8.72
CA TRP A 55 -0.42 -13.43 9.05
C TRP A 55 0.51 -13.87 7.91
N ALA A 56 0.18 -13.53 6.67
CA ALA A 56 0.91 -13.94 5.47
C ALA A 56 2.01 -12.95 5.06
N THR A 57 1.85 -11.66 5.37
CA THR A 57 2.79 -10.63 4.94
C THR A 57 2.90 -9.47 5.93
N ASN A 58 4.06 -8.82 5.98
CA ASN A 58 4.25 -7.56 6.67
C ASN A 58 4.13 -6.35 5.71
N LEU A 59 2.91 -5.81 5.59
CA LEU A 59 2.62 -4.64 4.76
C LEU A 59 3.44 -3.38 5.11
N CYS A 60 3.94 -3.26 6.34
CA CYS A 60 4.76 -2.13 6.77
C CYS A 60 6.22 -2.23 6.32
N GLN A 61 6.63 -3.36 5.74
CA GLN A 61 8.00 -3.56 5.30
C GLN A 61 8.29 -2.73 4.04
N PRO A 62 9.44 -2.02 3.96
CA PRO A 62 9.76 -1.17 2.83
C PRO A 62 9.75 -1.89 1.47
N ARG A 63 10.23 -3.14 1.41
CA ARG A 63 10.25 -3.95 0.17
C ARG A 63 8.83 -4.24 -0.34
N VAL A 64 7.91 -4.56 0.55
CA VAL A 64 6.49 -4.74 0.22
C VAL A 64 5.89 -3.43 -0.28
N CYS A 65 6.18 -2.31 0.40
CA CYS A 65 5.72 -0.98 -0.05
C CYS A 65 6.21 -0.65 -1.48
N VAL A 66 7.48 -0.91 -1.80
CA VAL A 66 8.04 -0.71 -3.14
C VAL A 66 7.27 -1.51 -4.18
N LYS A 67 7.03 -2.80 -3.94
CA LYS A 67 6.28 -3.65 -4.89
C LYS A 67 4.84 -3.17 -5.09
N LEU A 68 4.16 -2.77 -4.02
CA LEU A 68 2.80 -2.23 -4.11
C LEU A 68 2.75 -0.89 -4.87
N ILE A 69 3.75 -0.02 -4.71
CA ILE A 69 3.89 1.20 -5.51
C ILE A 69 4.11 0.87 -6.99
N GLN A 70 5.04 -0.03 -7.29
CA GLN A 70 5.30 -0.46 -8.67
C GLN A 70 4.05 -1.05 -9.32
N HIS A 71 3.32 -1.89 -8.59
CA HIS A 71 2.04 -2.43 -9.04
C HIS A 71 1.05 -1.32 -9.34
N ALA A 72 0.83 -0.38 -8.41
CA ALA A 72 -0.09 0.74 -8.60
C ALA A 72 0.22 1.52 -9.90
N ILE A 73 1.49 1.85 -10.13
CA ILE A 73 1.95 2.53 -11.35
C ILE A 73 1.67 1.66 -12.59
N SER A 74 2.02 0.36 -12.55
CA SER A 74 1.81 -0.56 -13.67
C SER A 74 0.32 -0.80 -13.99
N SER A 75 -0.55 -0.67 -13.01
CA SER A 75 -2.02 -0.78 -13.14
C SER A 75 -2.66 0.48 -13.75
N GLY A 76 -1.86 1.43 -14.24
CA GLY A 76 -2.32 2.63 -14.94
C GLY A 76 -2.58 3.84 -14.04
N TRP A 77 -2.21 3.78 -12.76
CA TRP A 77 -2.35 4.94 -11.87
C TRP A 77 -1.37 6.05 -12.24
N ASN A 78 -1.88 7.15 -12.77
CA ASN A 78 -1.10 8.35 -13.03
C ASN A 78 -1.10 9.28 -11.81
N TYR A 79 -0.11 9.12 -10.94
CA TYR A 79 0.05 9.87 -9.70
C TYR A 79 0.40 11.36 -9.88
N ASN A 80 0.80 11.78 -11.08
CA ASN A 80 1.09 13.19 -11.39
C ASN A 80 -0.19 14.03 -11.60
N ILE A 81 -1.34 13.38 -11.84
CA ILE A 81 -2.62 14.07 -12.03
C ILE A 81 -3.26 14.32 -10.67
N LYS A 82 -3.60 15.58 -10.38
CA LYS A 82 -4.35 15.94 -9.16
C LYS A 82 -5.68 15.19 -9.13
N HIS A 83 -6.08 14.71 -7.95
CA HIS A 83 -7.34 13.99 -7.73
C HIS A 83 -7.48 12.66 -8.47
N ALA A 84 -6.41 12.10 -9.03
CA ALA A 84 -6.42 10.72 -9.53
C ALA A 84 -6.53 9.74 -8.35
N VAL A 85 -7.74 9.25 -8.10
CA VAL A 85 -8.05 8.29 -7.04
C VAL A 85 -8.30 6.93 -7.66
N PHE A 86 -7.51 5.94 -7.25
CA PHE A 86 -7.69 4.55 -7.64
C PHE A 86 -7.94 3.71 -6.39
N LYS A 87 -8.87 2.76 -6.49
CA LYS A 87 -9.24 1.88 -5.39
C LYS A 87 -9.29 0.43 -5.86
N LEU A 88 -8.48 -0.40 -5.23
CA LEU A 88 -8.54 -1.85 -5.34
C LEU A 88 -9.17 -2.41 -4.06
N GLN A 89 -10.35 -3.02 -4.17
CA GLN A 89 -11.09 -3.51 -3.00
C GLN A 89 -10.67 -4.89 -2.53
N ASN A 90 -10.11 -5.72 -3.42
CA ASN A 90 -9.60 -7.04 -3.10
C ASN A 90 -8.10 -7.09 -3.34
N GLY A 91 -7.32 -6.68 -2.34
CA GLY A 91 -5.85 -6.72 -2.39
C GLY A 91 -5.27 -8.08 -2.05
N ASP A 92 -6.06 -9.03 -1.53
CA ASP A 92 -5.54 -10.30 -1.00
C ASP A 92 -4.83 -11.13 -2.10
N ASP A 93 -5.37 -11.10 -3.32
CA ASP A 93 -4.77 -11.80 -4.47
C ASP A 93 -3.39 -11.23 -4.86
N LEU A 94 -3.13 -9.94 -4.53
CA LEU A 94 -1.84 -9.31 -4.81
C LEU A 94 -0.71 -9.91 -3.98
N ILE A 95 -1.01 -10.53 -2.83
CA ILE A 95 0.01 -11.15 -1.98
C ILE A 95 0.77 -12.20 -2.80
N GLY A 96 0.04 -13.19 -3.34
CA GLY A 96 0.62 -14.24 -4.16
C GLY A 96 1.07 -13.76 -5.54
N GLN A 97 0.28 -12.90 -6.21
CA GLN A 97 0.63 -12.42 -7.55
C GLN A 97 1.96 -11.64 -7.58
N LEU A 98 2.27 -10.90 -6.52
CA LEU A 98 3.51 -10.12 -6.42
C LEU A 98 4.59 -10.86 -5.61
N GLY A 99 4.31 -12.07 -5.10
CA GLY A 99 5.21 -12.86 -4.25
C GLY A 99 5.61 -12.13 -2.97
N LEU A 100 4.65 -11.49 -2.29
CA LEU A 100 4.90 -10.68 -1.10
C LEU A 100 5.15 -11.51 0.16
N GLU A 101 4.66 -12.75 0.21
CA GLU A 101 4.92 -13.66 1.33
C GLU A 101 6.41 -14.02 1.49
N GLN A 102 7.18 -13.95 0.41
CA GLN A 102 8.62 -14.27 0.38
C GLN A 102 9.50 -13.11 0.86
N LEU A 103 8.90 -11.94 1.08
CA LEU A 103 9.64 -10.74 1.50
C LEU A 103 9.72 -10.60 3.02
N ASN A 104 8.96 -11.40 3.78
CA ASN A 104 8.89 -11.35 5.24
C ASN A 104 10.23 -11.49 5.94
#